data_AF-A0A9X3X7K9-F1
#
_entry.id   AF-A0A9X3X7K9-F1
#
_cell.length_a   1.000
_cell.length_b   1.000
_cell.length_c   1.000
_cell.angle_alpha   90.00
_cell.angle_beta   90.00
_cell.angle_gamma   90.00
#
_symmetry.space_group_name_H-M   'P 1'
#
loop_
_entity.id
_entity.type
_entity.pdbx_description
1 polymer ?
#
loop_
_entity_poly.entity_id
_entity_poly.type
_entity_poly.pdbx_seq_one_letter_code
_entity_poly.pdbx_strand_id
1 'polypeptide(L)'
;MPTPAEVKKALIAAGFEVYRTRGDVVHVAERARENLIMDSGVRVHSSEVAVGLVLRAQRSDFPHDPDDAMFERARGLGVAARERGFSEVGTQITRLPDPSDEERTLDSWFEVSFEKRVAGLDEAMAEVGFALSLEKAASRS
;
A
#
# COMPACT_ATOMS: atom_id res chain seq x y z
N MET A 1 0.84 -21.73 9.70
CA MET A 1 0.98 -20.40 9.10
C MET A 1 2.35 -19.85 9.44
N PRO A 2 2.99 -19.10 8.56
CA PRO A 2 4.31 -18.56 8.79
C PRO A 2 4.27 -17.50 9.91
N THR A 3 5.36 -17.38 10.63
CA THR A 3 5.62 -16.29 11.57
C THR A 3 6.03 -15.03 10.82
N PRO A 4 5.94 -13.84 11.43
CA PRO A 4 6.47 -12.60 10.84
C PRO A 4 7.96 -12.69 10.51
N ALA A 5 8.73 -13.43 11.31
CA ALA A 5 10.15 -13.66 11.07
C ALA A 5 10.41 -14.50 9.80
N GLU A 6 9.59 -15.51 9.54
CA GLU A 6 9.66 -16.32 8.32
C GLU A 6 9.24 -15.52 7.09
N VAL A 7 8.17 -14.72 7.19
CA VAL A 7 7.76 -13.78 6.12
C VAL A 7 8.88 -12.80 5.81
N LYS A 8 9.46 -12.16 6.84
CA LYS A 8 10.59 -11.23 6.68
C LYS A 8 11.78 -11.90 6.01
N LYS A 9 12.12 -13.13 6.42
CA LYS A 9 13.21 -13.90 5.82
C LYS A 9 12.94 -14.19 4.34
N ALA A 10 11.71 -14.59 3.99
CA ALA A 10 11.31 -14.86 2.61
C ALA A 10 11.39 -13.59 1.74
N LEU A 11 10.89 -12.45 2.23
CA LEU A 11 10.97 -11.16 1.53
C LEU A 11 12.42 -10.78 1.20
N ILE A 12 13.31 -10.87 2.19
CA ILE A 12 14.74 -10.55 2.02
C ILE A 12 15.39 -11.53 1.03
N ALA A 13 15.08 -12.83 1.14
CA ALA A 13 15.61 -13.84 0.23
C ALA A 13 15.14 -13.64 -1.22
N ALA A 14 13.93 -13.11 -1.42
CA ALA A 14 13.38 -12.73 -2.72
C ALA A 14 13.91 -11.37 -3.24
N GLY A 15 14.78 -10.69 -2.48
CA GLY A 15 15.41 -9.43 -2.88
C GLY A 15 14.59 -8.17 -2.55
N PHE A 16 13.50 -8.30 -1.78
CA PHE A 16 12.74 -7.15 -1.29
C PHE A 16 13.36 -6.56 -0.04
N GLU A 17 13.25 -5.23 0.09
CA GLU A 17 13.61 -4.53 1.32
C GLU A 17 12.43 -4.51 2.29
N VAL A 18 12.69 -4.75 3.56
CA VAL A 18 11.68 -4.71 4.62
C VAL A 18 11.81 -3.41 5.38
N TYR A 19 10.74 -2.62 5.41
CA TYR A 19 10.70 -1.34 6.11
C TYR A 19 10.57 -1.54 7.62
N ARG A 20 9.52 -2.28 8.04
CA ARG A 20 9.26 -2.59 9.45
C ARG A 20 8.41 -3.85 9.60
N THR A 21 8.40 -4.40 10.80
CA THR A 21 7.45 -5.44 11.22
C THR A 21 6.63 -4.90 12.39
N ARG A 22 5.31 -5.04 12.33
CA ARG A 22 4.37 -4.63 13.39
C ARG A 22 3.40 -5.79 13.66
N GLY A 23 3.55 -6.44 14.81
CA GLY A 23 2.77 -7.65 15.12
C GLY A 23 2.91 -8.69 14.01
N ASP A 24 1.78 -9.11 13.44
CA ASP A 24 1.71 -10.10 12.36
C ASP A 24 1.88 -9.53 10.94
N VAL A 25 2.29 -8.27 10.82
CA VAL A 25 2.38 -7.57 9.53
C VAL A 25 3.82 -7.17 9.24
N VAL A 26 4.33 -7.60 8.08
CA VAL A 26 5.63 -7.17 7.56
C VAL A 26 5.42 -6.17 6.43
N HIS A 27 5.88 -4.94 6.63
CA HIS A 27 5.80 -3.86 5.64
C HIS A 27 7.03 -3.92 4.72
N VAL A 28 6.77 -3.90 3.42
CA VAL A 28 7.80 -3.86 2.39
C VAL A 28 8.21 -2.42 2.16
N ALA A 29 9.47 -2.14 1.83
CA ALA A 29 9.91 -0.81 1.43
C ALA A 29 9.71 -0.62 -0.07
N GLU A 30 9.26 0.57 -0.49
CA GLU A 30 9.26 0.96 -1.88
C GLU A 30 10.55 1.72 -2.16
N ARG A 31 11.36 1.23 -3.10
CA ARG A 31 12.58 1.92 -3.51
C ARG A 31 12.18 3.11 -4.39
N ALA A 32 11.95 4.26 -3.78
CA ALA A 32 12.00 5.51 -4.52
C ALA A 32 13.40 5.62 -5.13
N ARG A 33 13.49 5.81 -6.45
CA ARG A 33 14.74 6.29 -7.04
C ARG A 33 15.07 7.58 -6.30
N GLU A 34 16.13 7.55 -5.50
CA GLU A 34 16.70 8.70 -4.77
C GLU A 34 15.94 9.13 -3.49
N ASN A 35 16.12 8.36 -2.40
CA ASN A 35 16.12 8.80 -1.00
C ASN A 35 14.81 9.27 -0.31
N LEU A 36 13.63 8.75 -0.68
CA LEU A 36 12.43 8.86 0.15
C LEU A 36 11.72 7.51 0.22
N ILE A 37 12.10 6.64 1.15
CA ILE A 37 11.32 5.42 1.44
C ILE A 37 10.02 5.85 2.12
N MET A 38 8.96 5.89 1.32
CA MET A 38 7.59 6.10 1.77
C MET A 38 6.97 4.74 2.15
N ASP A 39 6.05 4.72 3.12
CA ASP A 39 5.29 3.51 3.51
C ASP A 39 4.68 2.93 2.22
N SER A 40 5.19 1.79 1.73
CA SER A 40 5.02 1.32 0.33
C SER A 40 3.58 1.00 -0.07
N GLY A 41 2.63 1.15 0.84
CA GLY A 41 1.30 0.58 0.76
C GLY A 41 1.29 -0.95 0.74
N VAL A 42 2.45 -1.63 0.59
CA VAL A 42 2.56 -3.08 0.41
C VAL A 42 2.99 -3.75 1.72
N ARG A 43 2.22 -4.74 2.13
CA ARG A 43 2.42 -5.48 3.37
C ARG A 43 2.07 -6.95 3.22
N VAL A 44 2.66 -7.80 4.05
CA VAL A 44 2.33 -9.22 4.13
C VAL A 44 1.85 -9.54 5.55
N HIS A 45 0.64 -10.07 5.66
CA HIS A 45 0.04 -10.56 6.89
C HIS A 45 0.44 -12.03 7.09
N SER A 46 1.22 -12.32 8.13
CA SER A 46 1.69 -13.69 8.43
C SER A 46 0.58 -14.59 8.94
N SER A 47 -0.39 -14.01 9.67
CA SER A 47 -1.52 -14.71 10.28
C SER A 47 -2.60 -15.16 9.29
N GLU A 48 -2.65 -14.61 8.08
CA GLU A 48 -3.62 -15.04 7.05
C GLU A 48 -2.94 -15.43 5.75
N VAL A 49 -1.61 -15.28 5.69
CA VAL A 49 -0.82 -15.34 4.46
C VAL A 49 -1.50 -14.51 3.38
N ALA A 50 -1.59 -13.20 3.63
CA ALA A 50 -2.26 -12.27 2.75
C ALA A 50 -1.33 -11.12 2.35
N VAL A 51 -1.43 -10.67 1.11
CA VAL A 51 -0.72 -9.49 0.62
C VAL A 51 -1.69 -8.32 0.61
N GLY A 52 -1.35 -7.27 1.36
CA GLY A 52 -2.07 -6.01 1.39
C GLY A 52 -1.41 -4.98 0.49
N LEU A 53 -2.23 -4.13 -0.13
CA LEU A 53 -1.85 -3.03 -1.01
C LEU A 53 -2.70 -1.81 -0.67
N VAL A 54 -2.09 -0.64 -0.54
CA VAL A 54 -2.79 0.64 -0.38
C VAL A 54 -2.50 1.52 -1.59
N LEU A 55 -3.56 2.01 -2.23
CA LEU A 55 -3.52 2.94 -3.35
C LEU A 55 -4.20 4.24 -2.93
N ARG A 56 -3.77 5.38 -3.46
CA ARG A 56 -4.28 6.67 -3.01
C ARG A 56 -4.47 7.70 -4.11
N ALA A 57 -5.31 8.69 -3.83
CA ALA A 57 -5.27 10.01 -4.43
C ALA A 57 -4.99 11.05 -3.34
N GLN A 58 -4.41 12.20 -3.70
CA GLN A 58 -4.10 13.27 -2.74
C GLN A 58 -4.78 14.58 -3.11
N ARG A 59 -5.34 15.28 -2.12
CA ARG A 59 -6.15 16.49 -2.30
C ARG A 59 -5.39 17.58 -3.07
N SER A 60 -4.10 17.73 -2.82
CA SER A 60 -3.22 18.67 -3.52
C SER A 60 -3.19 18.47 -5.04
N ASP A 61 -3.36 17.24 -5.54
CA ASP A 61 -3.39 16.95 -6.98
C ASP A 61 -4.76 17.18 -7.61
N PHE A 62 -5.83 17.13 -6.82
CA PHE A 62 -7.21 17.31 -7.28
C PHE A 62 -7.97 18.26 -6.33
N PRO A 63 -7.65 19.58 -6.33
CA PRO A 63 -8.17 20.51 -5.32
C PRO A 63 -9.68 20.72 -5.35
N HIS A 64 -10.32 20.44 -6.49
CA HIS A 64 -11.74 20.74 -6.73
C HIS A 64 -12.65 19.50 -6.75
N ASP A 65 -12.07 18.30 -6.66
CA ASP A 65 -12.84 17.07 -6.75
C ASP A 65 -13.61 16.80 -5.44
N PRO A 66 -14.83 16.26 -5.48
CA PRO A 66 -15.47 15.78 -4.27
C PRO A 66 -14.72 14.56 -3.70
N ASP A 67 -14.85 14.31 -2.41
CA ASP A 67 -14.18 13.19 -1.72
C ASP A 67 -14.46 11.82 -2.38
N ASP A 68 -15.69 11.59 -2.85
CA ASP A 68 -16.05 10.35 -3.57
C ASP A 68 -15.23 10.18 -4.86
N ALA A 69 -15.00 11.26 -5.60
CA ALA A 69 -14.17 11.22 -6.80
C ALA A 69 -12.70 10.93 -6.48
N MET A 70 -12.22 11.35 -5.30
CA MET A 70 -10.87 11.02 -4.84
C MET A 70 -10.70 9.51 -4.62
N PHE A 71 -11.68 8.86 -3.99
CA PHE A 71 -11.67 7.40 -3.84
C PHE A 71 -11.79 6.68 -5.17
N GLU A 72 -12.61 7.16 -6.11
CA GLU A 72 -12.71 6.57 -7.45
C GLU A 72 -11.38 6.65 -8.21
N ARG A 73 -10.61 7.74 -8.07
CA ARG A 73 -9.26 7.83 -8.64
C ARG A 73 -8.32 6.79 -8.05
N ALA A 74 -8.32 6.61 -6.73
CA ALA A 74 -7.52 5.58 -6.07
C ALA A 74 -7.96 4.16 -6.49
N ARG A 75 -9.27 3.91 -6.62
CA ARG A 75 -9.82 2.63 -7.13
C ARG A 75 -9.41 2.36 -8.57
N GLY A 76 -9.28 3.41 -9.40
CA GLY A 76 -8.84 3.31 -10.79
C GLY A 76 -7.45 2.68 -10.93
N LEU A 77 -6.53 2.98 -10.00
CA LEU A 77 -5.20 2.34 -9.96
C LEU A 77 -5.27 0.85 -9.60
N GLY A 78 -6.33 0.45 -8.89
CA GLY A 78 -6.53 -0.92 -8.41
C GLY A 78 -7.18 -1.86 -9.42
N VAL A 79 -7.46 -1.42 -10.65
CA VAL A 79 -8.10 -2.28 -11.68
C VAL A 79 -7.28 -3.55 -11.92
N ALA A 80 -5.97 -3.41 -12.17
CA ALA A 80 -5.09 -4.56 -12.37
C ALA A 80 -4.98 -5.45 -11.12
N ALA A 81 -5.04 -4.86 -9.91
CA ALA A 81 -5.04 -5.62 -8.67
C ALA A 81 -6.31 -6.47 -8.53
N ARG A 82 -7.49 -5.90 -8.85
CA ARG A 82 -8.78 -6.62 -8.82
C ARG A 82 -8.81 -7.76 -9.82
N GLU A 83 -8.35 -7.53 -11.05
CA GLU A 83 -8.23 -8.58 -12.07
C GLU A 83 -7.30 -9.71 -11.63
N ARG A 84 -6.29 -9.38 -10.83
CA ARG A 84 -5.35 -10.35 -10.23
C ARG A 84 -5.87 -11.04 -8.96
N GLY A 85 -7.09 -10.71 -8.52
CA GLY A 85 -7.78 -11.34 -7.40
C GLY A 85 -7.63 -10.64 -6.05
N PHE A 86 -7.11 -9.41 -6.02
CA PHE A 86 -7.19 -8.58 -4.82
C PHE A 86 -8.62 -8.05 -4.64
N SER A 87 -9.11 -8.08 -3.39
CA SER A 87 -10.41 -7.52 -3.02
C SER A 87 -10.22 -6.20 -2.29
N GLU A 88 -11.09 -5.23 -2.53
CA GLU A 88 -11.13 -4.00 -1.71
C GLU A 88 -11.62 -4.36 -0.31
N VAL A 89 -10.86 -3.96 0.71
CA VAL A 89 -11.16 -4.25 2.11
C VAL A 89 -11.47 -3.00 2.93
N GLY A 90 -11.26 -1.80 2.37
CA GLY A 90 -11.68 -0.56 3.02
C GLY A 90 -11.13 0.70 2.40
N THR A 91 -11.64 1.83 2.88
CA THR A 91 -11.21 3.18 2.50
C THR A 91 -10.91 4.01 3.73
N GLN A 92 -9.93 4.91 3.65
CA GLN A 92 -9.61 5.84 4.73
C GLN A 92 -9.14 7.19 4.20
N ILE A 93 -9.35 8.25 4.99
CA ILE A 93 -8.75 9.56 4.74
C ILE A 93 -7.63 9.76 5.75
N THR A 94 -6.40 9.82 5.26
CA THR A 94 -5.20 10.10 6.06
C THR A 94 -4.87 11.59 5.92
N ARG A 95 -5.06 12.36 7.00
CA ARG A 95 -4.68 13.78 7.04
C ARG A 95 -3.18 13.90 7.26
N LEU A 96 -2.55 14.79 6.51
CA LEU A 96 -1.14 15.14 6.68
C LEU A 96 -1.07 16.52 7.38
N PRO A 97 -0.91 16.56 8.71
CA PRO A 97 -0.82 17.83 9.44
C PRO A 97 0.49 18.56 9.12
N ASP A 98 0.50 19.87 9.33
CA ASP A 98 1.72 20.68 9.31
C ASP A 98 2.60 20.29 10.50
N PRO A 99 3.87 19.87 10.31
CA PRO A 99 4.75 19.50 11.42
C PRO A 99 4.98 20.63 12.44
N SER A 100 4.73 21.88 12.04
CA SER A 100 4.85 23.05 12.92
C SER A 100 3.52 23.48 13.54
N ASP A 101 2.40 22.94 13.07
CA ASP A 101 1.04 23.29 13.49
C ASP A 101 0.05 22.14 13.23
N GLU A 102 -0.24 21.33 14.24
CA GLU A 102 -1.08 20.13 14.11
C GLU A 102 -2.56 20.45 13.80
N GLU A 103 -3.03 21.68 14.05
CA GLU A 103 -4.39 22.09 13.69
C GLU A 103 -4.53 22.36 12.19
N ARG A 104 -3.42 22.65 11.52
CA ARG A 104 -3.36 22.90 10.08
C ARG A 104 -3.10 21.59 9.33
N THR A 105 -3.98 21.27 8.38
CA THR A 105 -3.80 20.13 7.46
C THR A 105 -3.12 20.63 6.17
N LEU A 106 -1.92 20.11 5.86
CA LEU A 106 -1.19 20.40 4.62
C LEU A 106 -1.79 19.68 3.42
N ASP A 107 -2.21 18.42 3.60
CA ASP A 107 -2.82 17.61 2.56
C ASP A 107 -3.73 16.52 3.16
N SER A 108 -4.53 15.88 2.32
CA SER A 108 -5.32 14.71 2.69
C SER A 108 -5.18 13.63 1.63
N TRP A 109 -4.81 12.43 2.06
CA TRP A 109 -4.73 11.25 1.22
C TRP A 109 -6.01 10.44 1.34
N PHE A 110 -6.60 10.12 0.20
CA PHE A 110 -7.78 9.29 0.04
C PHE A 110 -7.30 7.91 -0.37
N GLU A 111 -7.30 7.00 0.58
CA GLU A 111 -6.65 5.70 0.46
C GLU A 111 -7.68 4.59 0.33
N VAL A 112 -7.40 3.65 -0.57
CA VAL A 112 -8.17 2.42 -0.78
C VAL A 112 -7.25 1.23 -0.52
N SER A 113 -7.67 0.39 0.41
CA SER A 113 -6.94 -0.82 0.80
C SER A 113 -7.47 -2.03 0.04
N PHE A 114 -6.55 -2.81 -0.50
CA PHE A 114 -6.79 -4.06 -1.19
C PHE A 114 -6.05 -5.19 -0.49
N GLU A 115 -6.60 -6.39 -0.55
CA GLU A 115 -5.98 -7.60 0.01
C GLU A 115 -6.20 -8.82 -0.87
N LYS A 116 -5.18 -9.67 -0.96
CA LYS A 116 -5.27 -11.00 -1.57
C LYS A 116 -4.70 -12.04 -0.61
N ARG A 117 -5.55 -12.99 -0.19
CA ARG A 117 -5.10 -14.21 0.50
C ARG A 117 -4.43 -15.15 -0.49
N VAL A 118 -3.33 -15.77 -0.08
CA VAL A 118 -2.53 -16.67 -0.92
C VAL A 118 -2.23 -17.97 -0.19
N ALA A 119 -1.86 -19.02 -0.93
CA ALA A 119 -1.68 -20.36 -0.37
C ALA A 119 -0.38 -20.50 0.43
N GLY A 120 0.61 -19.63 0.21
CA GLY A 120 1.92 -19.73 0.84
C GLY A 120 2.86 -18.56 0.54
N LEU A 121 4.07 -18.62 1.11
CA LEU A 121 5.05 -17.55 1.00
C LEU A 121 5.54 -17.32 -0.44
N ASP A 122 5.70 -18.38 -1.23
CA ASP A 122 6.17 -18.26 -2.62
C ASP A 122 5.19 -17.43 -3.46
N GLU A 123 3.89 -17.72 -3.34
CA GLU A 123 2.83 -16.92 -3.98
C GLU A 123 2.81 -15.50 -3.41
N ALA A 124 2.96 -15.34 -2.09
CA ALA A 124 3.04 -14.02 -1.47
C ALA A 124 4.17 -13.16 -2.06
N MET A 125 5.35 -13.74 -2.34
CA MET A 125 6.46 -13.00 -2.94
C MET A 125 6.15 -12.56 -4.37
N ALA A 126 5.50 -13.42 -5.16
CA ALA A 126 5.04 -13.06 -6.50
C ALA A 126 4.03 -11.90 -6.47
N GLU A 127 3.09 -11.95 -5.52
CA GLU A 127 2.07 -10.90 -5.38
C GLU A 127 2.64 -9.60 -4.80
N VAL A 128 3.65 -9.65 -3.92
CA VAL A 128 4.40 -8.47 -3.48
C VAL A 128 5.12 -7.81 -4.66
N GLY A 129 5.79 -8.59 -5.50
CA GLY A 129 6.47 -8.07 -6.70
C GLY A 129 5.50 -7.38 -7.66
N PHE A 130 4.33 -7.99 -7.89
CA PHE A 130 3.27 -7.37 -8.66
C PHE A 130 2.75 -6.07 -8.00
N ALA A 131 2.41 -6.10 -6.71
CA ALA A 131 1.88 -4.94 -6.00
C ALA A 131 2.87 -3.76 -6.01
N LEU A 132 4.17 -4.03 -5.88
CA LEU A 132 5.22 -3.01 -6.00
C LEU A 132 5.33 -2.40 -7.41
N SER A 133 4.90 -3.12 -8.46
CA SER A 133 4.93 -2.60 -9.84
C SER A 133 3.81 -1.60 -10.16
N LEU A 134 2.76 -1.54 -9.34
CA LEU A 134 1.62 -0.65 -9.54
C LEU A 134 1.96 0.79 -9.13
N GLU A 135 1.40 1.77 -9.82
CA GLU A 135 1.40 3.15 -9.33
C GLU A 135 0.59 3.24 -8.02
N LYS A 136 1.18 3.81 -6.97
CA LYS A 136 0.52 3.92 -5.66
C LYS A 136 -0.31 5.18 -5.49
N ALA A 137 -0.01 6.23 -6.26
CA ALA A 137 -0.66 7.52 -6.14
C ALA A 137 -1.19 7.97 -7.49
N ALA A 138 -2.46 8.39 -7.52
CA ALA A 138 -3.09 8.87 -8.73
C ALA A 138 -2.46 10.22 -9.09
N SER A 139 -2.03 10.36 -10.35
CA SER A 139 -1.47 11.59 -10.87
C SER A 139 -2.46 12.28 -11.82
N ARG A 140 -2.22 13.57 -12.10
CA ARG A 140 -2.97 14.27 -13.15
C ARG A 140 -2.48 13.74 -14.50
N SER A 141 -3.35 13.05 -15.22
CA SER A 141 -3.16 12.68 -16.63
C SER A 141 -3.25 13.89 -17.54
#